data_AF-A0A822XI71-F1
#
_entry.id   AF-A0A822XI71-F1
#
_cell.length_a   1.000
_cell.length_b   1.000
_cell.length_c   1.000
_cell.angle_alpha   90.00
_cell.angle_beta   90.00
_cell.angle_gamma   90.00
#
_symmetry.space_group_name_H-M   'P 1'
#
loop_
_entity.id
_entity.type
_entity.pdbx_description
1 polymer ?
#
loop_
_entity_poly.entity_id
_entity_poly.type
_entity_poly.pdbx_seq_one_letter_code
_entity_poly.pdbx_strand_id
1 'polypeptide(L)'
;MARNERTSRRSSWMLPKDPRIREFYCYQVPDMTIQSFLERIFRYTRVGPPVYVVAYAYIDRLCQMHPEFRITSSNVYRLLVTTIMVASKFVEDM
;
A
#
# COMPACT_ATOMS: atom_id res chain seq x y z
N MET A 1 -9.60 6.71 -37.57
CA MET A 1 -9.30 7.84 -36.66
C MET A 1 -9.20 7.27 -35.25
N ALA A 2 -8.00 6.84 -34.83
CA ALA A 2 -7.15 7.56 -33.87
C ALA A 2 -7.91 7.82 -32.54
N ARG A 3 -7.52 7.33 -31.35
CA ARG A 3 -6.21 7.50 -30.72
C ARG A 3 -6.30 6.92 -29.29
N ASN A 4 -5.95 5.65 -29.05
CA ASN A 4 -5.85 5.11 -27.67
C ASN A 4 -4.39 4.80 -27.29
N GLU A 5 -3.48 5.62 -27.81
CA GLU A 5 -2.07 5.65 -27.46
C GLU A 5 -1.81 6.96 -26.71
N ARG A 6 -1.09 6.87 -25.58
CA ARG A 6 -0.71 7.91 -24.58
C ARG A 6 -1.55 7.72 -23.31
N THR A 7 -1.13 6.85 -22.41
CA THR A 7 -0.19 7.27 -21.34
C THR A 7 0.66 6.10 -20.81
N SER A 8 1.54 5.54 -21.64
CA SER A 8 2.81 5.02 -21.09
C SER A 8 3.74 6.21 -20.88
N ARG A 9 3.47 7.04 -19.87
CA ARG A 9 4.52 7.92 -19.35
C ARG A 9 5.50 7.00 -18.63
N ARG A 10 6.53 6.56 -19.36
CA ARG A 10 7.77 6.01 -18.81
C ARG A 10 8.35 7.06 -17.86
N SER A 11 7.86 7.11 -16.63
CA SER A 11 8.62 7.69 -15.56
C SER A 11 9.71 6.68 -15.21
N SER A 12 10.96 7.02 -15.55
CA SER A 12 12.15 6.26 -15.21
C SER A 12 12.36 6.34 -13.69
N TRP A 13 11.49 5.68 -12.93
CA TRP A 13 11.76 5.39 -11.53
C TRP A 13 12.62 4.14 -11.53
N MET A 14 13.79 4.21 -10.90
CA MET A 14 14.59 3.03 -10.59
C MET A 14 13.78 2.21 -9.58
N LEU A 15 12.86 1.40 -10.09
CA LEU A 15 12.14 0.44 -9.28
C LEU A 15 13.18 -0.47 -8.61
N PRO A 16 13.01 -0.78 -7.31
CA PRO A 16 13.92 -1.68 -6.62
C PRO A 16 14.13 -2.96 -7.42
N LYS A 17 15.37 -3.44 -7.53
CA LYS A 17 15.66 -4.65 -8.33
C LYS A 17 14.90 -5.88 -7.82
N ASP A 18 14.60 -5.91 -6.52
CA ASP A 18 13.82 -6.98 -5.92
C ASP A 18 12.35 -6.89 -6.35
N PRO A 19 11.83 -7.89 -7.09
CA PRO A 19 10.44 -7.90 -7.54
C PRO A 19 9.43 -7.88 -6.38
N ARG A 20 9.78 -8.42 -5.21
CA ARG A 20 8.90 -8.47 -4.04
C ARG A 20 8.63 -7.08 -3.47
N ILE A 21 9.63 -6.20 -3.56
CA ILE A 21 9.52 -4.81 -3.12
C ILE A 21 8.71 -3.98 -4.12
N ARG A 22 8.87 -4.28 -5.42
CA ARG A 22 8.16 -3.58 -6.51
C ARG A 22 6.65 -3.78 -6.45
N GLU A 23 6.17 -4.89 -5.88
CA GLU A 23 4.75 -5.22 -5.82
C GLU A 23 3.94 -4.18 -5.04
N PHE A 24 4.54 -3.43 -4.12
CA PHE A 24 3.84 -2.37 -3.42
C PHE A 24 3.80 -1.04 -4.17
N TYR A 25 4.60 -0.86 -5.23
CA TYR A 25 4.65 0.41 -5.96
C TYR A 25 3.46 0.58 -6.90
N CYS A 26 2.88 1.78 -6.91
CA CYS A 26 1.85 2.22 -7.86
C CYS A 26 2.50 2.87 -9.08
N TYR A 27 1.94 2.61 -10.26
CA TYR A 27 2.29 3.36 -11.48
C TYR A 27 1.76 4.80 -11.45
N GLN A 28 0.63 5.01 -10.79
CA GLN A 28 0.02 6.31 -10.57
C GLN A 28 -0.39 6.43 -9.11
N VAL A 29 0.10 7.46 -8.43
CA VAL A 29 -0.26 7.73 -7.03
C VAL A 29 -1.68 8.31 -7.00
N PRO A 30 -2.57 7.83 -6.11
CA PRO A 30 -3.88 8.43 -5.93
C PRO A 30 -3.78 9.93 -5.61
N ASP A 31 -4.67 10.73 -6.20
CA ASP A 31 -4.77 12.16 -5.91
C ASP A 31 -5.60 12.40 -4.64
N MET A 32 -5.09 11.91 -3.52
CA MET A 32 -5.64 12.08 -2.17
C MET A 32 -4.54 11.96 -1.13
N THR A 33 -4.81 12.36 0.11
CA THR A 33 -3.87 12.18 1.21
C THR A 33 -3.96 10.76 1.77
N ILE A 34 -2.89 10.33 2.46
CA ILE A 34 -2.89 9.05 3.19
C ILE A 34 -3.98 9.03 4.27
N GLN A 35 -4.22 10.17 4.94
CA GLN A 35 -5.28 10.30 5.94
C GLN A 35 -6.66 10.06 5.32
N SER A 36 -7.00 10.78 4.23
CA SER A 36 -8.28 10.60 3.54
C SER A 36 -8.45 9.17 3.01
N PHE A 37 -7.36 8.52 2.62
CA PHE A 37 -7.37 7.12 2.21
C PHE A 37 -7.68 6.17 3.39
N LEU A 38 -7.03 6.36 4.54
CA LEU A 38 -7.29 5.59 5.76
C LEU A 38 -8.72 5.80 6.28
N GLU A 39 -9.23 7.04 6.27
CA GLU A 39 -10.62 7.34 6.63
C GLU A 39 -11.62 6.60 5.74
N ARG A 40 -11.33 6.48 4.43
CA ARG A 40 -12.15 5.68 3.52
C ARG A 40 -12.10 4.20 3.87
N ILE A 41 -10.90 3.65 4.10
CA ILE A 41 -10.76 2.25 4.52
C ILE A 41 -11.60 2.03 5.79
N PHE A 42 -11.40 2.85 6.82
CA PHE A 42 -12.14 2.78 8.08
C PHE A 42 -13.65 2.81 7.88
N ARG A 43 -14.14 3.70 7.02
CA ARG A 43 -15.57 3.83 6.73
C ARG A 43 -16.16 2.62 6.01
N TYR A 44 -15.39 1.97 5.14
CA TYR A 44 -15.93 0.97 4.21
C TYR A 44 -15.60 -0.49 4.57
N THR A 45 -14.51 -0.79 5.25
CA THR A 45 -14.11 -2.17 5.57
C THR A 45 -14.82 -2.74 6.79
N ARG A 46 -15.41 -1.89 7.64
CA ARG A 46 -16.14 -2.28 8.89
C ARG A 46 -15.33 -3.16 9.85
N VAL A 47 -14.01 -3.16 9.74
CA VAL A 47 -13.14 -3.93 10.64
C VAL A 47 -12.91 -3.19 11.95
N GLY A 48 -12.69 -3.94 13.03
CA GLY A 48 -12.47 -3.38 14.36
C GLY A 48 -11.18 -2.56 14.49
N PRO A 49 -11.11 -1.59 15.44
CA PRO A 49 -9.88 -0.83 15.73
C PRO A 49 -8.59 -1.66 15.93
N PRO A 50 -8.62 -2.87 16.54
CA PRO A 50 -7.43 -3.70 16.72
C PRO A 50 -6.73 -4.10 15.42
N VAL A 51 -7.49 -4.25 14.32
CA VAL A 51 -6.94 -4.60 12.99
C VAL A 51 -5.93 -3.57 12.52
N TYR A 52 -6.20 -2.27 12.73
CA TYR A 52 -5.31 -1.19 12.31
C TYR A 52 -4.02 -1.14 13.14
N VAL A 53 -4.09 -1.47 14.42
CA VAL A 53 -2.92 -1.57 15.30
C VAL A 53 -2.00 -2.71 14.84
N VAL A 54 -2.59 -3.87 14.55
CA VAL A 54 -1.83 -5.02 14.04
C VAL A 54 -1.26 -4.75 12.65
N ALA A 55 -2.02 -4.10 11.76
CA ALA A 55 -1.53 -3.69 10.45
C ALA A 55 -0.32 -2.74 10.54
N TYR A 56 -0.32 -1.80 11.49
CA TYR A 56 0.83 -0.94 11.76
C TYR A 56 2.04 -1.75 12.22
N ALA A 57 1.86 -2.69 13.15
CA ALA A 57 2.94 -3.57 13.61
C ALA A 57 3.52 -4.43 12.47
N TYR A 58 2.70 -4.84 11.49
CA TYR A 58 3.19 -5.54 10.30
C TYR A 58 4.05 -4.64 9.39
N ILE A 59 3.68 -3.37 9.23
CA ILE A 59 4.49 -2.41 8.46
C ILE A 59 5.85 -2.20 9.13
N ASP A 60 5.86 -2.00 10.45
CA ASP A 60 7.11 -1.82 11.22
C ASP A 60 8.03 -3.05 11.11
N ARG A 61 7.48 -4.25 11.31
CA ARG A 61 8.22 -5.52 11.13
C ARG A 61 8.76 -5.69 9.71
N LEU A 62 7.99 -5.33 8.68
CA LEU A 62 8.44 -5.40 7.29
C LEU A 62 9.66 -4.51 7.05
N CYS A 63 9.64 -3.28 7.58
CA CYS A 63 10.76 -2.35 7.46
C CYS A 63 12.01 -2.83 8.22
N GLN A 64 11.83 -3.50 9.36
CA GLN A 64 12.93 -4.09 10.13
C GLN A 64 13.56 -5.29 9.43
N MET A 65 12.74 -6.17 8.81
CA MET A 65 13.21 -7.36 8.11
C MET A 65 13.85 -7.05 6.75
N HIS A 66 13.43 -5.95 6.11
CA HIS A 66 13.89 -5.53 4.79
C HIS A 66 14.41 -4.09 4.83
N PRO A 67 15.65 -3.83 5.27
CA PRO A 67 16.22 -2.48 5.37
C PRO A 67 16.25 -1.69 4.04
N GLU A 68 16.25 -2.40 2.91
CA GLU A 68 16.14 -1.84 1.57
C GLU A 68 14.72 -1.37 1.20
N PHE A 69 13.70 -1.83 1.94
CA PHE A 69 12.30 -1.44 1.75
C PHE A 69 12.06 -0.05 2.33
N ARG A 70 11.91 0.96 1.46
CA ARG A 70 11.56 2.33 1.86
C ARG A 70 10.10 2.60 1.59
N ILE A 71 9.38 3.08 2.61
CA ILE A 71 8.02 3.60 2.44
C ILE A 71 8.09 4.93 1.68
N THR A 72 7.30 5.06 0.64
CA THR A 72 7.21 6.24 -0.22
C THR A 72 5.76 6.54 -0.55
N SER A 73 5.49 7.75 -1.06
CA SER A 73 4.15 8.13 -1.52
C SER A 73 3.62 7.21 -2.64
N SER A 74 4.52 6.53 -3.38
CA SER A 74 4.12 5.60 -4.44
C SER A 74 3.79 4.20 -3.95
N ASN A 75 4.18 3.79 -2.75
CA ASN A 75 3.93 2.42 -2.26
C ASN A 75 3.03 2.31 -1.04
N VAL A 76 2.89 3.40 -0.27
CA VAL A 76 2.14 3.40 1.00
C VAL A 76 0.68 2.98 0.82
N TYR A 77 0.03 3.37 -0.28
CA TYR A 77 -1.37 3.05 -0.53
C TYR A 77 -1.63 1.55 -0.68
N ARG A 78 -0.84 0.85 -1.52
CA ARG A 78 -0.96 -0.61 -1.68
C ARG A 78 -0.54 -1.32 -0.41
N LEU A 79 0.54 -0.86 0.23
CA LEU A 79 1.03 -1.42 1.49
C LEU A 79 -0.05 -1.41 2.57
N LEU A 80 -0.72 -0.28 2.79
CA LEU A 80 -1.80 -0.15 3.77
C LEU A 80 -2.95 -1.12 3.51
N VAL A 81 -3.42 -1.23 2.26
CA VAL A 81 -4.50 -2.18 1.92
C VAL A 81 -4.07 -3.61 2.21
N THR A 82 -2.85 -3.99 1.81
CA THR A 82 -2.35 -5.33 2.04
C THR A 82 -2.22 -5.65 3.53
N THR A 83 -1.59 -4.79 4.33
CA THR A 83 -1.39 -5.07 5.75
C THR A 83 -2.70 -5.08 6.54
N ILE A 84 -3.64 -4.20 6.20
CA ILE A 84 -4.98 -4.18 6.83
C ILE A 84 -5.76 -5.44 6.46
N MET A 85 -5.74 -5.87 5.19
CA MET A 85 -6.41 -7.10 4.75
C MET A 85 -5.81 -8.35 5.39
N VAL A 86 -4.48 -8.39 5.54
CA VAL A 86 -3.81 -9.51 6.21
C VAL A 86 -4.18 -9.50 7.70
N ALA A 87 -4.12 -8.34 8.36
CA ALA A 87 -4.46 -8.22 9.78
C ALA A 87 -5.93 -8.59 10.07
N SER A 88 -6.88 -8.19 9.21
CA SER A 88 -8.30 -8.47 9.44
C SER A 88 -8.59 -9.98 9.49
N LYS A 89 -7.91 -10.76 8.63
CA LYS A 89 -8.04 -12.22 8.63
C LYS A 89 -7.62 -12.90 9.92
N PHE A 90 -6.71 -12.31 10.70
CA PHE A 90 -6.22 -12.93 11.93
C PHE A 90 -6.91 -12.39 13.18
N VAL A 91 -7.29 -11.11 13.16
CA VAL A 91 -7.80 -10.41 14.33
C VAL A 91 -9.31 -10.56 14.48
N GLU A 92 -10.06 -10.69 13.38
CA GLU A 92 -11.52 -10.87 13.45
C GLU A 92 -11.93 -12.31 13.78
N ASP A 93 -11.03 -13.27 13.59
CA ASP A 93 -11.22 -14.68 13.94
C ASP A 93 -10.84 -15.00 15.40
N MET A 94 -10.35 -14.00 16.16
CA MET A 94 -9.96 -14.10 17.57
C MET A 94 -11.07 -13.69 18.54
#